data_AF-A0A7W5FQY9-F1
#
_entry.id   AF-A0A7W5FQY9-F1
#
_cell.length_a   1.000
_cell.length_b   1.000
_cell.length_c   1.000
_cell.angle_alpha   90.00
_cell.angle_beta   90.00
_cell.angle_gamma   90.00
#
_symmetry.space_group_name_H-M   'P 1'
#
loop_
_entity.id
_entity.type
_entity.pdbx_description
1 polymer ?
#
loop_
_entity_poly.entity_id
_entity_poly.type
_entity_poly.pdbx_seq_one_letter_code
_entity_poly.pdbx_strand_id
1 'polypeptide(L)'
;MQQQARLIEQRLQTINHVLGGIALTEGKETIDQAITQLNLVADTIRIAAQVETNAEETFIQQVLSDLARCKLKLSSVAHQLEELKTQAADRYRMELGDEKANFEKLSLIMQQQTNAAAFQHKSVFDELKLCLEEKAHLMGELMDLKSSIEHERFARLGIPTGDGAVIASTNDHGDRPTLSP
;
A
#
# COMPACT_ATOMS: atom_id res chain seq x y z
N MET A 1 -7.84 6.43 -14.94
CA MET A 1 -7.79 5.05 -14.43
C MET A 1 -6.64 4.20 -14.99
N GLN A 2 -6.48 4.02 -16.32
CA GLN A 2 -5.44 3.12 -16.87
C GLN A 2 -3.99 3.50 -16.50
N GLN A 3 -3.65 4.78 -16.47
CA GLN A 3 -2.32 5.24 -16.05
C GLN A 3 -2.02 4.91 -14.58
N GLN A 4 -3.04 5.05 -13.71
CA GLN A 4 -2.91 4.76 -12.29
C GLN A 4 -2.78 3.26 -12.00
N ALA A 5 -3.55 2.44 -12.71
CA ALA A 5 -3.39 0.99 -12.64
C ALA A 5 -1.99 0.53 -13.06
N ARG A 6 -1.39 1.13 -14.11
CA ARG A 6 -0.01 0.82 -14.51
C ARG A 6 1.02 1.19 -13.44
N LEU A 7 0.85 2.35 -12.79
CA LEU A 7 1.74 2.77 -11.70
C LEU A 7 1.69 1.77 -10.53
N ILE A 8 0.48 1.39 -10.15
CA ILE A 8 0.22 0.36 -9.13
C ILE A 8 0.87 -0.98 -9.51
N GLU A 9 0.69 -1.44 -10.74
CA GLU A 9 1.30 -2.69 -11.24
C GLU A 9 2.82 -2.63 -11.20
N GLN A 10 3.42 -1.50 -11.58
CA GLN A 10 4.87 -1.31 -11.52
C GLN A 10 5.39 -1.43 -10.08
N ARG A 11 4.72 -0.81 -9.11
CA ARG A 11 5.11 -0.93 -7.70
C ARG A 11 4.97 -2.34 -7.15
N LEU A 12 3.88 -3.04 -7.51
CA LEU A 12 3.69 -4.44 -7.15
C LEU A 12 4.81 -5.32 -7.71
N GLN A 13 5.25 -5.07 -8.95
CA GLN A 13 6.39 -5.76 -9.54
C GLN A 13 7.69 -5.46 -8.80
N THR A 14 7.93 -4.21 -8.41
CA THR A 14 9.10 -3.84 -7.59
C THR A 14 9.09 -4.59 -6.25
N ILE A 15 7.97 -4.57 -5.51
CA ILE A 15 7.85 -5.29 -4.24
C ILE A 15 8.10 -6.78 -4.43
N ASN A 16 7.45 -7.40 -5.42
CA ASN A 16 7.64 -8.83 -5.71
C ASN A 16 9.08 -9.17 -6.09
N HIS A 17 9.75 -8.31 -6.86
CA HIS A 17 11.14 -8.52 -7.24
C HIS A 17 12.07 -8.47 -6.02
N VAL A 18 11.89 -7.47 -5.15
CA VAL A 18 12.67 -7.36 -3.90
C VAL A 18 12.40 -8.58 -3.03
N LEU A 19 11.13 -8.92 -2.77
CA LEU A 19 10.76 -10.08 -1.96
C LEU A 19 11.32 -11.41 -2.51
N GLY A 20 11.29 -11.61 -3.83
CA GLY A 20 11.87 -12.79 -4.47
C GLY A 20 13.41 -12.86 -4.41
N GLY A 21 14.07 -11.73 -4.17
CA GLY A 21 15.52 -11.63 -3.99
C GLY A 21 15.98 -11.81 -2.53
N ILE A 22 15.08 -11.73 -1.56
CA ILE A 22 15.41 -11.87 -0.13
C ILE A 22 15.88 -13.29 0.14
N ALA A 23 17.18 -13.43 0.43
CA ALA A 23 17.79 -14.70 0.81
C ALA A 23 17.55 -15.00 2.30
N LEU A 24 16.31 -15.34 2.66
CA LEU A 24 15.92 -15.81 4.00
C LEU A 24 15.54 -17.30 3.95
N THR A 25 16.24 -18.13 4.72
CA THR A 25 15.86 -19.54 4.94
C THR A 25 14.67 -19.64 5.88
N GLU A 26 14.67 -18.84 6.94
CA GLU A 26 13.56 -18.71 7.89
C GLU A 26 12.64 -17.56 7.44
N GLY A 27 11.33 -17.81 7.33
CA GLY A 27 10.38 -16.82 6.82
C GLY A 27 10.14 -16.88 5.30
N LYS A 28 10.75 -17.83 4.59
CA LYS A 28 10.50 -18.05 3.15
C LYS A 28 9.02 -18.30 2.83
N GLU A 29 8.34 -19.12 3.63
CA GLU A 29 6.91 -19.36 3.46
C GLU A 29 6.10 -18.07 3.59
N THR A 30 6.43 -17.22 4.57
CA THR A 30 5.81 -15.91 4.76
C THR A 30 6.03 -15.00 3.54
N ILE A 31 7.24 -15.00 2.97
CA ILE A 31 7.56 -14.26 1.74
C ILE A 31 6.75 -14.79 0.55
N ASP A 32 6.69 -16.11 0.37
CA ASP A 32 5.94 -16.74 -0.73
C ASP A 32 4.43 -16.44 -0.61
N GLN A 33 3.89 -16.44 0.61
CA GLN A 33 2.52 -16.02 0.90
C GLN A 33 2.30 -14.54 0.57
N ALA A 34 3.23 -13.67 0.95
CA ALA A 34 3.16 -12.24 0.63
C ALA A 34 3.16 -11.99 -0.88
N ILE A 35 4.06 -12.63 -1.63
CA ILE A 35 4.12 -12.57 -3.10
C ILE A 35 2.82 -13.06 -3.72
N THR A 36 2.26 -14.17 -3.23
CA THR A 36 0.97 -14.69 -3.70
C THR A 36 -0.16 -13.69 -3.48
N GLN A 37 -0.22 -13.07 -2.30
CA GLN A 37 -1.22 -12.04 -2.02
C GLN A 37 -1.06 -10.80 -2.89
N LEU A 38 0.18 -10.34 -3.14
CA LEU A 38 0.49 -9.21 -4.01
C LEU A 38 0.12 -9.49 -5.47
N ASN A 39 0.32 -10.72 -5.96
CA ASN A 39 -0.12 -11.12 -7.30
C ASN A 39 -1.65 -11.08 -7.45
N LEU A 40 -2.39 -11.54 -6.44
CA LEU A 40 -3.86 -11.43 -6.44
C LEU A 40 -4.34 -9.97 -6.43
N VAL A 41 -3.59 -9.09 -5.76
CA VAL A 41 -3.84 -7.64 -5.79
C VAL A 41 -3.62 -7.11 -7.22
N ALA A 42 -2.50 -7.45 -7.85
CA ALA A 42 -2.19 -7.05 -9.23
C ALA A 42 -3.29 -7.46 -10.22
N ASP A 43 -3.77 -8.71 -10.14
CA ASP A 43 -4.85 -9.19 -11.00
C ASP A 43 -6.15 -8.41 -10.80
N THR A 44 -6.47 -8.07 -9.56
CA THR A 44 -7.66 -7.25 -9.25
C THR A 44 -7.55 -5.84 -9.82
N ILE A 45 -6.37 -5.21 -9.72
CA ILE A 45 -6.13 -3.89 -10.30
C ILE A 45 -6.23 -3.93 -11.82
N ARG A 46 -5.74 -4.99 -12.47
CA ARG A 46 -5.87 -5.17 -13.93
C ARG A 46 -7.33 -5.22 -14.35
N ILE A 47 -8.17 -5.95 -13.62
CA ILE A 47 -9.62 -6.00 -13.84
C ILE A 47 -10.25 -4.63 -13.61
N ALA A 48 -9.88 -3.95 -12.52
CA ALA A 48 -10.39 -2.61 -12.20
C ALA A 48 -10.03 -1.57 -13.28
N ALA A 49 -8.87 -1.71 -13.91
CA ALA A 49 -8.42 -0.83 -15.00
C ALA A 49 -9.22 -1.01 -16.30
N GLN A 50 -9.92 -2.13 -16.44
CA GLN A 50 -10.78 -2.46 -17.59
C GLN A 50 -12.24 -2.05 -17.36
N VAL A 51 -12.56 -1.43 -16.22
CA VAL A 51 -13.90 -0.86 -16.00
C VAL A 51 -14.12 0.23 -17.04
N GLU A 52 -14.99 -0.06 -18.02
CA GLU A 52 -15.40 0.90 -19.03
C GLU A 52 -16.54 1.79 -18.51
N THR A 53 -16.71 2.95 -19.16
CA THR A 53 -17.81 3.90 -18.90
C THR A 53 -19.21 3.31 -19.04
N ASN A 54 -19.33 2.11 -19.62
CA ASN A 54 -20.60 1.45 -19.91
C ASN A 54 -20.79 0.15 -19.11
N ALA A 55 -19.85 -0.18 -18.22
CA ALA A 55 -19.88 -1.43 -17.45
C ALA A 55 -21.14 -1.53 -16.58
N GLU A 56 -21.65 -2.75 -16.41
CA GLU A 56 -22.82 -3.04 -15.58
C GLU A 56 -22.58 -2.65 -14.10
N GLU A 57 -23.61 -2.13 -13.43
CA GLU A 57 -23.53 -1.69 -12.03
C GLU A 57 -23.10 -2.82 -11.09
N THR A 58 -23.57 -4.04 -11.33
CA THR A 58 -23.18 -5.25 -10.59
C THR A 58 -21.68 -5.54 -10.71
N PHE A 59 -21.11 -5.33 -11.89
CA PHE A 59 -19.67 -5.47 -12.12
C PHE A 59 -18.87 -4.39 -11.39
N ILE A 60 -19.33 -3.14 -11.43
CA ILE A 60 -18.68 -2.03 -10.72
C ILE A 60 -18.68 -2.28 -9.20
N GLN A 61 -19.79 -2.73 -8.64
CA GLN A 61 -19.88 -3.12 -7.22
C GLN A 61 -18.90 -4.24 -6.87
N GLN A 62 -18.79 -5.25 -7.74
CA GLN A 62 -17.87 -6.35 -7.56
C GLN A 62 -16.42 -5.85 -7.53
N VAL A 63 -16.03 -4.98 -8.48
CA VAL A 63 -14.69 -4.38 -8.52
C VAL A 63 -14.40 -3.56 -7.26
N LEU A 64 -15.35 -2.73 -6.80
CA LEU A 64 -15.17 -1.93 -5.58
C LEU A 64 -14.99 -2.81 -4.33
N SER A 65 -15.74 -3.92 -4.25
CA SER A 65 -15.61 -4.92 -3.19
C SER A 65 -14.25 -5.63 -3.25
N ASP A 66 -13.79 -5.99 -4.45
CA ASP A 66 -12.49 -6.64 -4.63
C ASP A 66 -11.32 -5.70 -4.32
N LEU A 67 -11.44 -4.40 -4.64
CA LEU A 67 -10.47 -3.37 -4.23
C LEU A 67 -10.43 -3.21 -2.70
N ALA A 68 -11.58 -3.26 -2.02
CA ALA A 68 -11.62 -3.26 -0.55
C ALA A 68 -10.94 -4.52 0.03
N ARG A 69 -11.13 -5.69 -0.60
CA ARG A 69 -10.44 -6.92 -0.22
C ARG A 69 -8.93 -6.82 -0.47
N CYS A 70 -8.49 -6.16 -1.54
CA CYS A 70 -7.07 -5.90 -1.80
C CYS A 70 -6.43 -5.08 -0.68
N LYS A 71 -7.12 -4.06 -0.16
CA LYS A 71 -6.64 -3.28 0.98
C LYS A 71 -6.41 -4.14 2.23
N LEU A 72 -7.30 -5.10 2.49
CA LEU A 72 -7.12 -6.05 3.60
C LEU A 72 -5.91 -6.96 3.38
N LYS A 73 -5.75 -7.51 2.17
CA LYS A 73 -4.57 -8.32 1.81
C LYS A 73 -3.27 -7.53 1.98
N LEU A 74 -3.21 -6.30 1.48
CA LEU A 74 -2.04 -5.43 1.65
C LEU A 74 -1.73 -5.09 3.11
N SER A 75 -2.76 -5.04 3.96
CA SER A 75 -2.58 -4.85 5.41
C SER A 75 -2.03 -6.12 6.07
N SER A 76 -2.48 -7.30 5.64
CA SER A 76 -1.88 -8.58 6.07
C SER A 76 -0.42 -8.68 5.66
N VAL A 77 -0.09 -8.37 4.41
CA VAL A 77 1.29 -8.37 3.92
C VAL A 77 2.16 -7.43 4.75
N ALA A 78 1.67 -6.23 5.09
CA ALA A 78 2.43 -5.31 5.95
C ALA A 78 2.78 -5.92 7.31
N HIS A 79 1.83 -6.60 7.94
CA HIS A 79 2.08 -7.23 9.23
C HIS A 79 3.18 -8.31 9.13
N GLN A 80 3.10 -9.16 8.11
CA GLN A 80 4.09 -10.19 7.81
C GLN A 80 5.48 -9.61 7.54
N LEU A 81 5.56 -8.56 6.71
CA LEU A 81 6.83 -7.90 6.40
C LEU A 81 7.43 -7.16 7.60
N GLU A 82 6.60 -6.55 8.45
CA GLU A 82 7.07 -5.88 9.67
C GLU A 82 7.66 -6.88 10.68
N GLU A 83 7.05 -8.06 10.80
CA GLU A 83 7.57 -9.15 11.62
C GLU A 83 8.93 -9.62 11.12
N LEU A 84 9.05 -9.94 9.82
CA LEU A 84 10.32 -10.35 9.21
C LEU A 84 11.39 -9.27 9.36
N LYS A 85 11.01 -8.00 9.19
CA LYS A 85 11.93 -6.87 9.34
C LYS A 85 12.43 -6.77 10.78
N THR A 86 11.55 -6.95 11.76
CA THR A 86 11.93 -6.95 13.18
C THR A 86 12.90 -8.09 13.48
N GLN A 87 12.61 -9.30 12.98
CA GLN A 87 13.49 -10.45 13.13
C GLN A 87 14.88 -10.21 12.49
N ALA A 88 14.92 -9.62 11.29
CA ALA A 88 16.18 -9.27 10.63
C ALA A 88 16.98 -8.23 11.43
N ALA A 89 16.31 -7.21 11.98
CA ALA A 89 16.94 -6.21 12.84
C ALA A 89 17.52 -6.80 14.12
N ASP A 90 16.80 -7.73 14.75
CA ASP A 90 17.25 -8.38 15.99
C ASP A 90 18.43 -9.31 15.74
N ARG A 91 18.40 -10.10 14.66
CA ARG A 91 19.57 -10.91 14.25
C ARG A 91 20.77 -10.03 13.93
N TYR A 92 20.57 -8.94 13.21
CA TYR A 92 21.63 -7.98 12.93
C TYR A 92 22.29 -7.42 14.21
N ARG A 93 21.48 -7.07 15.22
CA ARG A 93 21.97 -6.62 16.53
C ARG A 93 22.71 -7.74 17.28
N MET A 94 22.19 -8.96 17.25
CA MET A 94 22.81 -10.11 17.91
C MET A 94 24.18 -10.44 17.32
N GLU A 95 24.32 -10.41 15.99
CA GLU A 95 25.58 -10.73 15.31
C GLU A 95 26.69 -9.72 15.58
N LEU A 96 26.35 -8.44 15.76
CA LEU A 96 27.36 -7.39 15.94
C LEU A 96 27.58 -6.98 17.39
N GLY A 97 26.60 -7.11 18.27
CA GLY A 97 26.69 -6.65 19.65
C GLY A 97 27.26 -5.23 19.75
N ASP A 98 28.34 -5.08 20.52
CA ASP A 98 29.04 -3.81 20.75
C ASP A 98 29.85 -3.33 19.53
N GLU A 99 30.15 -4.20 18.56
CA GLU A 99 30.95 -3.88 17.38
C GLU A 99 30.14 -3.17 16.28
N LYS A 100 28.82 -3.02 16.47
CA LYS A 100 27.91 -2.44 15.47
C LYS A 100 28.40 -1.10 14.91
N ALA A 101 28.78 -0.17 15.78
CA ALA A 101 29.19 1.16 15.38
C ALA A 101 30.51 1.17 14.58
N ASN A 102 31.38 0.18 14.78
CA ASN A 102 32.60 0.04 14.00
C ASN A 102 32.31 -0.65 12.66
N PHE A 103 31.45 -1.66 12.67
CA PHE A 103 31.00 -2.36 11.47
C PHE A 103 30.32 -1.41 10.46
N GLU A 104 29.40 -0.54 10.93
CA GLU A 104 28.67 0.40 10.05
C GLU A 104 29.56 1.46 9.38
N LYS A 105 30.79 1.69 9.90
CA LYS A 105 31.78 2.58 9.29
C LYS A 105 32.59 1.93 8.18
N LEU A 106 32.54 0.60 8.06
CA LEU A 106 33.24 -0.13 7.01
C LEU A 106 32.52 0.03 5.67
N SER A 107 33.26 -0.08 4.56
CA SER A 107 32.65 -0.17 3.23
C SER A 107 31.83 -1.47 3.09
N LEU A 108 30.88 -1.52 2.15
CA LEU A 108 30.01 -2.71 1.98
C LEU A 108 30.82 -4.01 1.76
N ILE A 109 31.90 -3.94 0.97
CA ILE A 109 32.78 -5.08 0.72
C ILE A 109 33.45 -5.54 2.03
N MET A 110 33.93 -4.59 2.83
CA MET A 110 34.55 -4.88 4.12
C MET A 110 33.53 -5.43 5.12
N GLN A 111 32.32 -4.87 5.17
CA GLN A 111 31.22 -5.40 6.00
C GLN A 111 30.95 -6.87 5.69
N GLN A 112 30.80 -7.21 4.40
CA GLN A 112 30.57 -8.59 3.97
C GLN A 112 31.73 -9.53 4.32
N GLN A 113 32.97 -9.06 4.22
CA GLN A 113 34.16 -9.85 4.55
C GLN A 113 34.36 -10.03 6.05
N THR A 114 34.07 -9.00 6.85
CA THR A 114 34.25 -9.01 8.30
C THR A 114 33.18 -9.83 9.00
N ASN A 115 31.91 -9.64 8.65
CA ASN A 115 30.81 -10.42 9.19
C ASN A 115 29.70 -10.56 8.13
N ALA A 116 29.75 -11.68 7.38
CA ALA A 116 28.80 -11.97 6.32
C ALA A 116 27.35 -12.14 6.82
N ALA A 117 27.15 -12.70 8.01
CA ALA A 117 25.82 -12.90 8.59
C ALA A 117 25.19 -11.55 8.97
N ALA A 118 25.93 -10.68 9.67
CA ALA A 118 25.48 -9.33 9.98
C ALA A 118 25.18 -8.52 8.71
N PHE A 119 26.05 -8.61 7.70
CA PHE A 119 25.82 -7.97 6.40
C PHE A 119 24.53 -8.46 5.74
N GLN A 120 24.29 -9.77 5.72
CA GLN A 120 23.07 -10.36 5.15
C GLN A 120 21.82 -9.90 5.90
N HIS A 121 21.81 -9.96 7.24
CA HIS A 121 20.67 -9.50 8.04
C HIS A 121 20.38 -8.01 7.87
N LYS A 122 21.43 -7.18 7.71
CA LYS A 122 21.28 -5.77 7.37
C LYS A 122 20.66 -5.58 5.98
N SER A 123 21.13 -6.30 4.96
CA SER A 123 20.58 -6.23 3.60
C SER A 123 19.10 -6.59 3.59
N VAL A 124 18.74 -7.69 4.24
CA VAL A 124 17.34 -8.14 4.38
C VAL A 124 16.48 -7.10 5.09
N PHE A 125 16.99 -6.49 6.17
CA PHE A 125 16.29 -5.42 6.87
C PHE A 125 16.03 -4.22 5.96
N ASP A 126 17.04 -3.77 5.22
CA ASP A 126 16.95 -2.64 4.30
C ASP A 126 15.97 -2.94 3.14
N GLU A 127 15.99 -4.16 2.59
CA GLU A 127 15.07 -4.65 1.54
C GLU A 127 13.61 -4.70 2.03
N LEU A 128 13.37 -5.23 3.24
CA LEU A 128 12.02 -5.28 3.83
C LEU A 128 11.48 -3.88 4.14
N LYS A 129 12.36 -2.97 4.56
CA LYS A 129 12.00 -1.56 4.75
C LYS A 129 11.54 -0.93 3.44
N LEU A 130 12.28 -1.14 2.35
CA LEU A 130 11.88 -0.68 1.02
C LEU A 130 10.52 -1.25 0.59
N CYS A 131 10.28 -2.54 0.80
CA CYS A 131 8.98 -3.16 0.50
C CYS A 131 7.82 -2.51 1.27
N LEU A 132 8.03 -2.18 2.55
CA LEU A 132 7.02 -1.51 3.37
C LEU A 132 6.74 -0.08 2.92
N GLU A 133 7.77 0.66 2.51
CA GLU A 133 7.65 2.00 1.93
C GLU A 133 6.86 1.96 0.61
N GLU A 134 7.24 1.08 -0.32
CA GLU A 134 6.53 0.90 -1.60
C GLU A 134 5.07 0.47 -1.39
N LYS A 135 4.82 -0.40 -0.42
CA LYS A 135 3.45 -0.81 -0.05
C LYS A 135 2.62 0.34 0.52
N ALA A 136 3.23 1.30 1.23
CA ALA A 136 2.52 2.49 1.70
C ALA A 136 2.08 3.37 0.54
N HIS A 137 2.93 3.55 -0.48
CA HIS A 137 2.58 4.25 -1.71
C HIS A 137 1.45 3.53 -2.48
N LEU A 138 1.56 2.21 -2.61
CA LEU A 138 0.55 1.36 -3.22
C LEU A 138 -0.83 1.51 -2.55
N MET A 139 -0.86 1.62 -1.22
CA MET A 139 -2.11 1.86 -0.49
C MET A 139 -2.78 3.19 -0.87
N GLY A 140 -2.00 4.25 -1.06
CA GLY A 140 -2.51 5.54 -1.51
C GLY A 140 -3.09 5.44 -2.92
N GLU A 141 -2.33 4.86 -3.85
CA GLU A 141 -2.75 4.72 -5.24
C GLU A 141 -4.00 3.84 -5.40
N LEU A 142 -4.15 2.81 -4.56
CA LEU A 142 -5.36 1.98 -4.54
C LEU A 142 -6.60 2.76 -4.06
N MET A 143 -6.44 3.67 -3.08
CA MET A 143 -7.53 4.53 -2.61
C MET A 143 -7.96 5.49 -3.72
N ASP A 144 -7.01 6.08 -4.42
CA ASP A 144 -7.29 7.00 -5.52
C ASP A 144 -7.95 6.29 -6.72
N LEU A 145 -7.52 5.05 -7.03
CA LEU A 145 -8.18 4.22 -8.05
C LEU A 145 -9.62 3.90 -7.66
N LYS A 146 -9.85 3.51 -6.41
CA LYS A 146 -11.19 3.25 -5.88
C LYS A 146 -12.06 4.51 -5.96
N SER A 147 -11.51 5.66 -5.56
CA SER A 147 -12.21 6.95 -5.61
C SER A 147 -12.59 7.33 -7.04
N SER A 148 -11.70 7.09 -8.01
CA SER A 148 -11.98 7.33 -9.43
C SER A 148 -13.17 6.51 -9.93
N ILE A 149 -13.21 5.22 -9.59
CA ILE A 149 -14.31 4.32 -9.97
C ILE A 149 -15.63 4.73 -9.29
N GLU A 150 -15.58 5.11 -8.01
CA GLU A 150 -16.74 5.61 -7.27
C GLU A 150 -17.27 6.92 -7.86
N HIS A 151 -16.39 7.83 -8.25
CA HIS A 151 -16.76 9.09 -8.88
C HIS A 151 -17.44 8.87 -10.23
N GLU A 152 -16.87 8.02 -11.09
CA GLU A 152 -17.48 7.65 -12.37
C GLU A 152 -18.85 7.00 -12.17
N ARG A 153 -18.99 6.14 -11.17
CA ARG A 153 -20.27 5.52 -10.80
C ARG A 153 -21.30 6.55 -10.37
N PHE A 154 -20.96 7.48 -9.48
CA PHE A 154 -21.90 8.50 -9.00
C PHE A 154 -22.31 9.49 -10.10
N ALA A 155 -21.38 9.85 -10.99
CA ALA A 155 -21.68 10.66 -12.16
C ALA A 155 -22.75 10.00 -13.05
N ARG A 156 -22.74 8.66 -13.21
CA ARG A 156 -23.80 7.93 -13.95
C ARG A 156 -25.15 7.95 -13.25
N LEU A 157 -25.15 7.89 -11.93
CA LEU A 157 -26.38 7.88 -11.12
C LEU A 157 -27.00 9.27 -10.95
N GLY A 158 -26.37 10.33 -11.48
CA GLY A 158 -26.81 11.71 -11.31
C GLY A 158 -26.76 12.19 -9.85
N ILE A 159 -26.00 11.49 -9.01
CA ILE A 159 -25.81 11.84 -7.60
C ILE A 159 -24.71 12.90 -7.55
N PRO A 160 -24.97 14.12 -7.05
CA PRO A 160 -23.94 15.15 -6.98
C PRO A 160 -22.76 14.66 -6.12
N THR A 161 -21.62 14.46 -6.76
CA THR A 161 -20.33 14.26 -6.09
C THR A 161 -19.91 15.60 -5.50
N GLY A 162 -19.92 15.68 -4.17
CA GLY A 162 -19.93 16.94 -3.42
C GLY A 162 -18.67 17.80 -3.51
N ASP A 163 -18.44 18.43 -4.66
CA ASP A 163 -17.58 19.62 -4.80
C ASP A 163 -18.37 20.92 -5.00
N GLY A 164 -19.70 20.84 -4.87
CA GLY A 164 -20.60 21.98 -4.94
C GLY A 164 -21.59 21.96 -3.79
N ALA A 165 -21.10 22.12 -2.55
CA ALA A 165 -21.94 22.63 -1.48
C ALA A 165 -22.27 24.10 -1.80
N VAL A 166 -23.19 24.31 -2.75
CA VAL A 166 -23.96 25.55 -2.79
C VAL A 166 -24.80 25.48 -1.53
N ILE A 167 -24.31 26.12 -0.48
CA ILE A 167 -25.12 26.53 0.65
C ILE A 167 -26.20 27.39 0.02
N ALA A 168 -27.37 26.79 -0.25
CA ALA A 168 -28.57 27.54 -0.49
C ALA A 168 -28.79 28.32 0.81
N SER A 169 -28.26 29.55 0.83
CA SER A 169 -28.65 30.56 1.79
C SER A 169 -30.13 30.79 1.55
N THR A 170 -30.95 30.03 2.26
CA THR A 170 -32.33 30.41 2.49
C THR A 170 -32.25 31.67 3.35
N ASN A 171 -32.21 32.82 2.68
CA ASN A 171 -32.65 34.07 3.24
C ASN A 171 -34.11 33.88 3.65
N ASP A 172 -34.34 33.42 4.88
CA ASP A 172 -35.63 33.57 5.54
C ASP A 172 -35.51 34.73 6.53
N HIS A 173 -35.79 35.91 6.00
CA HIS A 173 -36.11 37.10 6.78
C HIS A 173 -37.55 36.91 7.28
N GLY A 174 -37.72 36.50 8.53
CA GLY A 174 -39.03 36.35 9.14
C GLY A 174 -38.96 36.38 10.67
N ASP A 175 -39.18 37.57 11.22
CA ASP A 175 -39.61 37.86 12.59
C ASP A 175 -38.73 37.42 13.77
N ARG A 176 -37.83 38.34 14.16
CA ARG A 176 -37.52 38.55 15.58
C ARG A 176 -38.64 39.37 16.23
N PRO A 177 -39.37 38.85 17.23
CA PRO A 177 -40.19 39.69 18.09
C PRO A 177 -39.28 40.61 18.89
N THR A 178 -39.47 41.91 18.71
CA THR A 178 -38.84 42.98 19.50
C THR A 178 -39.50 43.09 20.88
N LEU A 179 -38.73 43.61 21.82
CA LEU A 179 -38.91 43.59 23.27
C LEU A 179 -39.92 44.62 23.82
N SER A 180 -40.39 44.32 25.04
CA SER A 180 -40.71 45.24 26.17
C SER A 180 -42.10 45.92 26.22
N PRO A 181 -42.58 46.35 27.42
CA PRO A 181 -41.93 46.42 28.73
C PRO A 181 -42.38 45.40 29.78
#